data_AF-A0A7Y1Z4B9-F1
#
_entry.id   AF-A0A7Y1Z4B9-F1
#
_cell.length_a   1.000
_cell.length_b   1.000
_cell.length_c   1.000
_cell.angle_alpha   90.00
_cell.angle_beta   90.00
_cell.angle_gamma   90.00
#
_symmetry.space_group_name_H-M   'P 1'
#
loop_
_entity.id
_entity.type
_entity.pdbx_description
1 polymer ?
#
loop_
_entity_poly.entity_id
_entity_poly.type
_entity_poly.pdbx_seq_one_letter_code
_entity_poly.pdbx_strand_id
1 'polypeptide(L)' 'EDTAFQWAQEILGKSPTAIKMLKYSMNLIDDGLVGQQIFAGEATRLGYMTDEAEEGRNAFLEKRKPDWGKFPKFP' A
#
# COMPACT_ATOMS: atom_id res chain seq x y z
N GLU A 1 16.94 -17.25 -23.74
CA GLU A 1 16.67 -15.88 -23.24
C GLU A 1 15.23 -15.44 -23.54
N ASP A 2 14.65 -15.87 -24.67
CA ASP A 2 13.27 -15.56 -25.08
C ASP A 2 12.19 -15.82 -24.01
N THR A 3 12.26 -16.94 -23.29
CA THR A 3 11.29 -17.26 -22.22
C THR A 3 11.31 -16.24 -21.07
N ALA A 4 12.50 -15.79 -20.67
CA ALA A 4 12.63 -14.78 -19.60
C ALA A 4 12.06 -13.43 -20.05
N PHE A 5 12.26 -13.08 -21.32
CA PHE A 5 11.68 -11.87 -21.91
C PHE A 5 10.15 -11.96 -21.96
N GLN A 6 9.59 -13.11 -22.38
CA GLN A 6 8.14 -13.34 -22.39
C GLN A 6 7.54 -13.18 -20.98
N TRP A 7 8.14 -13.79 -19.97
CA TRP A 7 7.68 -13.64 -18.58
C TRP A 7 7.75 -12.20 -18.07
N ALA A 8 8.82 -11.48 -18.43
CA ALA A 8 8.92 -10.06 -18.08
C ALA A 8 7.78 -9.25 -18.71
N GLN A 9 7.43 -9.49 -19.98
CA GLN A 9 6.30 -8.84 -20.64
C GLN A 9 4.96 -9.17 -19.95
N GLU A 10 4.76 -10.42 -19.52
CA GLU A 10 3.54 -10.81 -18.80
C GLU A 10 3.40 -10.09 -17.45
N ILE A 11 4.51 -9.94 -16.70
CA ILE A 11 4.53 -9.21 -15.43
C ILE A 11 4.25 -7.72 -15.65
N LEU A 12 4.84 -7.12 -16.69
CA LEU A 12 4.61 -5.72 -17.05
C LEU A 12 3.15 -5.41 -17.42
N GLY A 13 2.38 -6.42 -17.82
CA GLY A 13 0.94 -6.31 -18.06
C GLY A 13 0.07 -6.29 -16.78
N LYS A 14 0.64 -6.37 -15.57
CA LYS A 14 -0.10 -6.39 -14.30
C LYS A 14 0.01 -5.06 -13.55
N SER A 15 -0.85 -4.86 -12.55
CA SER A 15 -0.77 -3.68 -11.67
C SER A 15 0.56 -3.66 -10.89
N PRO A 16 1.42 -2.63 -11.07
CA PRO A 16 2.69 -2.55 -10.36
C PRO A 16 2.54 -2.52 -8.84
N THR A 17 1.48 -1.87 -8.34
CA THR A 17 1.17 -1.84 -6.90
C THR A 17 0.83 -3.24 -6.39
N ALA A 18 0.01 -4.00 -7.12
CA ALA A 18 -0.36 -5.36 -6.72
C ALA A 18 0.86 -6.28 -6.70
N ILE A 19 1.70 -6.25 -7.75
CA ILE A 19 2.93 -7.06 -7.82
C ILE A 19 3.87 -6.74 -6.65
N LYS A 20 4.02 -5.46 -6.31
CA LYS A 20 4.85 -5.02 -5.18
C LYS A 20 4.32 -5.54 -3.84
N MET A 21 3.02 -5.39 -3.59
CA MET A 21 2.38 -5.87 -2.36
C MET A 21 2.46 -7.39 -2.23
N LEU A 22 2.27 -8.14 -3.33
CA LEU A 22 2.43 -9.59 -3.35
C LEU A 22 3.86 -10.00 -3.00
N LYS A 23 4.87 -9.32 -3.56
CA LYS A 23 6.26 -9.56 -3.21
C LYS A 23 6.52 -9.37 -1.71
N TYR A 24 6.04 -8.27 -1.13
CA TYR A 24 6.21 -8.02 0.31
C TYR A 24 5.43 -9.03 1.17
N SER A 25 4.26 -9.47 0.72
CA SER A 25 3.47 -10.50 1.41
C SER A 25 4.18 -11.85 1.43
N MET A 26 4.86 -12.22 0.33
CA MET A 26 5.66 -13.45 0.27
C MET A 26 6.90 -13.37 1.16
N ASN A 27 7.55 -12.20 1.24
CA ASN A 27 8.69 -12.00 2.14
C ASN A 27 8.28 -11.92 3.63
N LEU A 28 7.05 -11.51 3.91
CA LEU A 28 6.53 -11.25 5.26
C LEU A 28 6.68 -12.46 6.20
N ILE A 29 6.53 -13.68 5.67
CA ILE A 29 6.56 -14.91 6.46
C ILE A 29 7.98 -15.29 6.92
N ASP A 30 9.00 -14.92 6.14
CA ASP A 30 10.38 -15.41 6.34
C ASP A 30 11.31 -14.33 6.93
N ASP A 31 11.07 -13.05 6.61
CA ASP A 31 11.97 -11.94 6.99
C ASP A 31 11.68 -11.36 8.40
N GLY A 32 10.78 -11.99 9.17
CA GLY A 32 10.42 -11.59 10.53
C GLY A 32 9.98 -10.11 10.63
N LEU A 33 10.60 -9.35 11.55
CA LEU A 33 10.26 -7.94 11.77
C LEU A 33 10.57 -7.05 10.55
N VAL A 34 11.61 -7.38 9.77
CA VAL A 34 11.96 -6.62 8.56
C VAL A 34 10.89 -6.79 7.49
N GLY A 35 10.40 -8.03 7.30
CA GLY A 35 9.27 -8.32 6.40
C GLY A 35 8.02 -7.55 6.80
N GLN A 36 7.70 -7.54 8.10
CA GLN A 36 6.57 -6.78 8.65
C GLN A 36 6.71 -5.27 8.41
N GLN A 37 7.90 -4.71 8.64
CA GLN A 37 8.16 -3.28 8.45
C GLN A 37 7.96 -2.85 7.00
N ILE A 38 8.51 -3.61 6.04
CA ILE A 38 8.41 -3.28 4.61
C ILE A 38 6.95 -3.35 4.14
N PHE A 39 6.24 -4.42 4.54
CA PHE A 39 4.83 -4.57 4.21
C PHE A 39 3.97 -3.45 4.81
N ALA A 40 4.12 -3.16 6.10
CA ALA A 40 3.39 -2.10 6.79
C ALA A 40 3.72 -0.71 6.24
N GLY A 41 4.97 -0.47 5.84
CA GLY A 41 5.39 0.78 5.21
C GLY A 41 4.68 1.03 3.88
N GLU A 42 4.58 0.03 3.02
CA GLU A 42 3.85 0.17 1.75
C GLU A 42 2.34 0.26 1.99
N ALA A 43 1.77 -0.48 2.94
CA ALA A 43 0.37 -0.35 3.33
C ALA A 43 0.05 1.07 3.83
N THR A 44 0.95 1.67 4.62
CA THR A 44 0.82 3.07 5.07
C THR A 44 0.89 4.03 3.88
N ARG A 45 1.79 3.80 2.92
CA ARG A 45 1.87 4.59 1.68
C ARG A 45 0.57 4.52 0.87
N LEU A 46 -0.09 3.36 0.82
CA LEU A 46 -1.41 3.21 0.20
C LEU A 46 -2.49 3.95 0.99
N GLY A 47 -2.49 3.83 2.33
CA GLY A 47 -3.41 4.55 3.20
C GLY A 47 -3.33 6.07 3.03
N TYR A 48 -2.12 6.63 2.88
CA TYR A 48 -1.91 8.06 2.64
C TYR A 48 -2.48 8.59 1.31
N MET A 49 -2.84 7.71 0.36
CA MET A 49 -3.51 8.10 -0.88
C MET A 49 -5.04 8.11 -0.77
N THR A 50 -5.60 7.86 0.42
CA THR A 50 -7.05 7.87 0.65
C THR A 50 -7.52 9.23 1.13
N ASP A 51 -8.79 9.54 0.84
CA ASP A 51 -9.45 10.76 1.33
C ASP A 51 -9.52 10.80 2.87
N GLU A 52 -9.57 9.63 3.51
CA GLU A 52 -9.50 9.50 4.96
C GLU A 52 -8.16 10.05 5.49
N ALA A 53 -7.03 9.58 4.96
CA ALA A 53 -5.73 10.10 5.38
C ALA A 53 -5.56 11.59 5.05
N GLU A 54 -6.13 12.06 3.94
CA GLU A 54 -6.13 13.48 3.59
C GLU A 54 -6.92 14.33 4.60
N GLU A 55 -8.06 13.86 5.10
CA GLU A 55 -8.82 14.54 6.16
C GLU A 55 -7.97 14.72 7.43
N GLY A 56 -7.25 13.69 7.86
CA GLY A 56 -6.35 13.78 9.01
C GLY A 56 -5.28 14.84 8.82
N ARG A 57 -4.63 14.85 7.65
CA ARG A 57 -3.62 15.85 7.28
C ARG A 57 -4.21 17.26 7.28
N ASN A 58 -5.35 17.46 6.62
CA ASN A 58 -5.96 18.77 6.46
C ASN A 58 -6.48 19.32 7.79
N ALA A 59 -7.13 18.48 8.61
CA ALA A 59 -7.59 18.88 9.94
C ALA A 59 -6.43 19.35 10.84
N PHE A 60 -5.27 18.68 10.75
CA PHE A 60 -4.06 19.09 11.46
C PHE A 60 -3.56 20.47 10.99
N LEU A 61 -3.46 20.69 9.68
CA LEU A 61 -3.04 21.97 9.09
C LEU A 61 -3.99 23.12 9.45
N GLU A 62 -5.29 22.84 9.43
CA GLU A 62 -6.36 23.78 9.76
C GLU A 62 -6.58 23.94 11.28
N LYS A 63 -5.84 23.18 12.11
CA LYS A 63 -5.96 23.17 13.59
C LYS A 63 -7.39 22.92 14.09
N ARG A 64 -8.16 22.12 13.36
CA ARG A 64 -9.51 21.68 13.75
C ARG A 64 -9.50 20.21 14.12
N LYS A 65 -10.59 19.75 14.75
CA LYS A 65 -10.80 18.32 14.96
C LYS A 65 -11.11 17.65 13.59
N PRO A 66 -10.53 16.48 13.29
CA PRO A 66 -10.86 15.72 12.09
C PRO A 66 -12.28 15.15 12.19
N ASP A 67 -12.96 15.05 11.06
CA ASP A 67 -14.26 14.39 10.94
C ASP A 67 -14.14 13.07 10.17
N TRP A 68 -14.11 11.98 10.93
CA TRP A 68 -14.05 10.61 10.41
C TRP A 68 -15.43 10.02 10.10
N GLY A 69 -16.52 10.70 10.47
CA GLY A 69 -17.88 10.18 10.32
C GLY A 69 -18.32 10.06 8.86
N LYS A 70 -17.66 10.78 7.95
CA LYS A 70 -17.94 10.81 6.52
C LYS A 70 -17.37 9.63 5.72
N PHE A 71 -16.49 8.82 6.30
CA PHE A 71 -15.85 7.70 5.60
C PHE A 71 -16.54 6.35 5.92
N PRO A 72 -16.68 5.46 4.92
CA PRO A 72 -17.27 4.15 5.12
C PRO A 72 -16.39 3.29 6.04
N LYS A 73 -17.02 2.58 6.97
CA LYS A 73 -16.36 1.61 7.85
C LYS A 73 -16.61 0.21 7.31
N PHE A 74 -15.55 -0.49 6.94
CA PHE A 74 -15.63 -1.89 6.50
C PHE A 74 -15.60 -2.82 7.74
N PRO A 75 -16.40 -3.89 7.76
CA PRO A 75 -16.45 -4.86 8.85
C PRO A 75 -15.18 -5.71 8.96
#